data_AF-A0A0F9JGH4-F1
#
_entry.id   AF-A0A0F9JGH4-F1
#
_cell.length_a   1.000
_cell.length_b   1.000
_cell.length_c   1.000
_cell.angle_alpha   90.00
_cell.angle_beta   90.00
_cell.angle_gamma   90.00
#
_symmetry.space_group_name_H-M   'P 1'
#
loop_
_entity.id
_entity.type
_entity.pdbx_description
1 polymer ?
#
loop_
_entity_poly.entity_id
_entity_poly.type
_entity_poly.pdbx_seq_one_letter_code
_entity_poly.pdbx_strand_id
1 'polypeptide(L)' 'MTNREFAKVKEDFKKACEVVEIQPTVRQASKWRRKKGKAWKWLQGGTGNGKVELNRSQSKGH' A
#
# COMPACT_ATOMS: atom_id res chain seq x y z
N MET A 1 2.81 18.14 8.80
CA MET A 1 3.12 17.21 7.70
C MET A 1 2.02 17.24 6.64
N THR A 2 2.38 17.65 5.42
CA THR A 2 1.50 17.61 4.26
C THR A 2 1.30 16.17 3.77
N ASN A 3 0.27 15.91 2.97
CA ASN A 3 0.06 14.58 2.38
C ASN A 3 1.20 14.18 1.44
N ARG A 4 1.88 15.17 0.83
CA ARG A 4 3.03 14.96 -0.06
C ARG A 4 4.26 14.50 0.72
N GLU A 5 4.51 15.10 1.88
CA GLU A 5 5.57 14.63 2.79
C GLU A 5 5.21 13.29 3.42
N PHE A 6 3.96 13.09 3.83
CA PHE A 6 3.51 11.82 4.41
C PHE A 6 3.79 10.64 3.48
N ALA A 7 3.47 10.79 2.20
CA ALA A 7 3.72 9.77 1.18
C ALA A 7 5.21 9.43 1.01
N LYS A 8 6.11 10.36 1.33
CA LYS A 8 7.56 10.20 1.19
C LYS A 8 8.26 9.77 2.47
N VAL A 9 7.74 10.11 3.64
CA VAL A 9 8.47 9.97 4.91
C VAL A 9 7.94 8.80 5.75
N LYS A 10 6.67 8.41 5.59
CA LYS A 10 6.12 7.30 6.38
C LYS A 10 6.39 5.93 5.77
N GLU A 11 7.32 5.20 6.38
CA GLU A 11 7.72 3.85 5.94
C GLU A 11 6.59 2.83 6.06
N ASP A 12 5.82 2.83 7.15
CA ASP A 12 4.66 1.93 7.31
C ASP A 12 3.65 2.09 6.18
N PHE A 13 3.42 3.34 5.75
CA PHE A 13 2.54 3.66 4.64
C PHE A 13 3.10 3.14 3.32
N LYS A 14 4.40 3.33 3.07
CA LYS A 14 5.07 2.83 1.85
C LYS A 14 5.03 1.31 1.79
N LYS A 15 5.40 0.63 2.87
CA LYS A 15 5.41 -0.83 2.96
C LYS A 15 4.02 -1.40 2.77
N ALA A 16 3.02 -0.80 3.40
CA ALA A 16 1.64 -1.22 3.20
C ALA A 16 1.13 -0.95 1.78
N CYS A 17 1.57 0.14 1.15
CA CYS A 17 1.30 0.41 -0.27
C CYS A 17 1.95 -0.62 -1.19
N GLU A 18 3.21 -1.00 -0.92
CA GLU A 18 3.95 -2.03 -1.65
C GLU A 18 3.28 -3.41 -1.53
N VAL A 19 2.95 -3.84 -0.31
CA VAL A 19 2.31 -5.15 -0.08
C VAL A 19 0.95 -5.26 -0.74
N VAL A 20 0.20 -4.16 -0.84
CA VAL A 20 -1.11 -4.15 -1.53
C VAL A 20 -1.03 -3.74 -3.00
N GLU A 21 0.19 -3.63 -3.53
CA GLU A 21 0.55 -3.26 -4.91
C GLU A 21 -0.07 -1.96 -5.42
N ILE A 22 -0.04 -0.90 -4.60
CA ILE A 22 -0.47 0.43 -5.01
C ILE A 22 0.66 1.44 -4.86
N GLN A 23 0.66 2.47 -5.71
CA GLN A 23 1.63 3.55 -5.57
C GLN A 23 1.33 4.41 -4.33
N PRO A 24 2.36 4.80 -3.54
CA PRO A 24 2.23 5.69 -2.40
C PRO A 24 2.01 7.14 -2.85
N THR A 25 0.81 7.44 -3.34
CA THR A 25 0.44 8.78 -3.84
C THR A 25 -0.14 9.66 -2.75
N VAL A 26 -0.20 10.97 -3.01
CA VAL A 26 -0.83 11.97 -2.13
C VAL A 26 -2.28 11.61 -1.79
N ARG A 27 -3.03 11.03 -2.74
CA ARG A 27 -4.41 10.56 -2.51
C ARG A 27 -4.45 9.36 -1.55
N GLN A 28 -3.53 8.41 -1.69
CA GLN A 28 -3.44 7.27 -0.77
C GLN A 28 -3.01 7.70 0.64
N ALA A 29 -2.08 8.65 0.75
CA ALA A 29 -1.72 9.26 2.02
C ALA A 29 -2.92 9.95 2.68
N SER A 30 -3.75 10.66 1.91
CA SER A 30 -5.00 11.24 2.43
C SER A 30 -5.99 10.17 2.92
N LYS A 31 -6.17 9.07 2.18
CA LYS A 31 -7.01 7.93 2.62
C LYS A 31 -6.47 7.30 3.90
N TRP A 32 -5.17 7.03 3.95
CA TRP A 32 -4.48 6.46 5.09
C TRP A 32 -4.65 7.31 6.35
N ARG A 33 -4.41 8.62 6.25
CA ARG A 33 -4.59 9.55 7.38
C ARG A 33 -6.04 9.65 7.87
N ARG A 34 -7.00 9.39 6.97
CA ARG A 34 -8.43 9.28 7.31
C ARG A 34 -8.82 7.89 7.81
N LYS A 35 -7.86 7.02 8.12
CA LYS A 35 -8.04 5.64 8.58
C LYS A 35 -8.87 4.80 7.59
N LYS A 36 -8.67 5.02 6.29
CA LYS A 36 -9.39 4.37 5.18
C LYS A 36 -8.43 3.93 4.08
N GLY A 37 -8.91 3.09 3.17
CA GLY A 37 -8.13 2.64 2.00
C GLY A 37 -7.42 1.30 2.20
N LYS A 38 -6.98 0.69 1.09
CA LYS A 38 -6.45 -0.68 1.04
C LYS A 38 -5.22 -0.85 1.93
N ALA A 39 -4.28 0.08 1.85
CA ALA A 39 -3.06 0.05 2.65
C ALA A 39 -3.35 0.18 4.16
N TRP A 40 -4.25 1.07 4.59
CA TRP A 40 -4.59 1.21 6.01
C TRP A 40 -5.30 -0.03 6.56
N LYS A 41 -6.19 -0.63 5.76
CA LYS A 41 -6.88 -1.87 6.13
C LYS A 41 -5.88 -3.02 6.32
N TRP A 42 -4.88 -3.13 5.44
CA TRP A 42 -3.80 -4.10 5.58
C TRP A 42 -3.03 -3.91 6.89
N LEU A 43 -2.64 -2.67 7.23
CA LEU A 43 -1.92 -2.38 8.48
C LEU A 43 -2.75 -2.77 9.73
N GLN A 44 -4.05 -2.53 9.71
CA GLN A 44 -4.94 -2.81 10.85
C GLN A 44 -5.26 -4.31 11.04
N GLY A 45 -4.65 -5.22 10.26
CA GLY A 45 -4.98 -6.65 10.30
C GLY A 45 -6.31 -6.98 9.62
N GLY A 46 -6.90 -6.02 8.91
CA GLY A 46 -8.09 -6.24 8.11
C GLY A 46 -7.71 -6.99 6.83
N THR A 47 -7.96 -8.29 6.82
CA THR A 47 -8.06 -9.16 5.64
C THR A 47 -9.22 -8.70 4.74
N GLY A 48 -9.10 -7.49 4.19
CA GLY A 48 -10.14 -6.84 3.39
C GLY A 48 -10.05 -7.22 1.93
N ASN A 49 -10.31 -8.51 1.64
CA ASN A 49 -10.70 -9.13 0.37
C ASN A 49 -9.81 -8.95 -0.87
N GLY A 50 -9.34 -10.11 -1.36
CA GLY A 50 -9.05 -10.34 -2.79
C GLY A 50 -7.58 -10.44 -3.15
N LYS A 51 -7.09 -11.68 -3.25
CA LYS A 51 -6.06 -12.16 -4.18
C LYS A 51 -5.26 -11.07 -4.91
N VAL A 52 -4.07 -10.80 -4.42
CA VAL A 52 -2.92 -10.61 -5.31
C VAL A 52 -2.09 -11.85 -5.03
N GLU A 53 -2.45 -12.98 -5.61
CA GLU A 53 -1.72 -13.49 -6.77
C GLU A 53 -0.22 -13.20 -6.64
N LEU A 54 0.40 -13.94 -5.73
CA LEU A 54 1.83 -14.14 -5.65
C LEU A 54 2.29 -14.94 -6.89
N ASN A 55 2.09 -14.39 -8.09
CA ASN A 55 2.60 -14.89 -9.37
C ASN A 55 3.41 -13.80 -10.06
N ARG A 56 4.37 -13.23 -9.31
CA ARG A 56 5.36 -12.34 -9.91
C ARG A 56 6.74 -12.64 -9.34
N SER A 57 7.20 -13.87 -9.56
CA SER A 57 8.63 -14.24 -9.75
C SER A 57 8.79 -15.76 -9.93
N GLN A 58 8.40 -16.29 -11.09
CA GLN A 58 9.33 -17.14 -11.84
C GLN A 58 9.36 -16.60 -13.27
N SER A 59 10.44 -15.90 -13.55
CA SER A 59 10.75 -15.24 -14.81
C SER A 59 11.25 -16.27 -15.84
N LYS A 60 10.73 -16.17 -17.07
CA LYS A 60 11.44 -16.16 -18.38
C LYS A 60 12.62 -17.14 -18.63
N GLY A 61 12.46 -17.95 -19.69
CA GLY A 61 13.51 -18.44 -20.61
C GLY A 61 14.34 -19.60 -20.04
N HIS A 62 14.67 -20.67 -20.77
CA HIS A 62 14.85 -20.93 -22.19
C HIS A 62 14.52 -22.41 -22.43
#